data_AF-A0A9J6G8G6-F1
#
_entry.id   AF-A0A9J6G8G6-F1
#
_cell.length_a   1.000
_cell.length_b   1.000
_cell.length_c   1.000
_cell.angle_alpha   90.00
_cell.angle_beta   90.00
_cell.angle_gamma   90.00
#
_symmetry.space_group_name_H-M   'P 1'
#
loop_
_entity.id
_entity.type
_entity.pdbx_description
1 polymer ?
#
loop_
_entity_poly.entity_id
_entity_poly.type
_entity_poly.pdbx_seq_one_letter_code
_entity_poly.pdbx_strand_id
1 'polypeptide(L)' 'MIIDDCPVPHIIVGDFNAHHEIWGSIVNTTRGRRLANFIQTHDLDILNDGSPTFFQGATYSSCLDLALISRRLVQSRVVR' A
#
# COMPACT_ATOMS: atom_id res chain seq x y z
N MET A 1 -7.63 6.31 14.47
CA MET A 1 -7.85 6.61 13.03
C MET A 1 -9.03 5.79 12.54
N ILE A 2 -9.70 6.16 11.45
CA ILE A 2 -10.86 5.41 10.91
C ILE A 2 -10.56 3.91 10.72
N ILE A 3 -9.29 3.57 10.44
CA ILE A 3 -8.84 2.19 10.26
C ILE A 3 -8.90 1.34 11.54
N ASP A 4 -8.72 1.95 12.72
CA ASP A 4 -8.64 1.22 14.00
C ASP A 4 -10.01 0.66 14.41
N ASP A 5 -11.09 1.32 13.98
CA ASP A 5 -12.47 0.90 14.20
C ASP A 5 -13.04 0.08 13.03
N CYS A 6 -12.24 -0.18 11.99
CA CYS A 6 -12.66 -0.93 10.81
C CYS A 6 -12.51 -2.44 11.04
N PRO A 7 -13.59 -3.25 10.92
CA PRO A 7 -13.48 -4.70 11.07
C PRO A 7 -12.50 -5.30 10.05
N VAL A 8 -11.78 -6.33 10.46
CA VAL A 8 -10.81 -7.06 9.62
C VAL A 8 -11.43 -8.38 9.09
N PRO A 9 -11.06 -8.83 7.86
CA PRO A 9 -10.15 -8.17 6.93
C PRO A 9 -10.82 -6.99 6.21
N HIS A 10 -10.04 -5.97 5.89
CA HIS A 10 -10.47 -4.81 5.11
C HIS A 10 -9.41 -4.44 4.07
N ILE A 11 -9.86 -3.73 3.03
CA ILE A 11 -9.03 -3.23 1.94
C ILE A 11 -9.11 -1.70 1.93
N ILE A 12 -7.97 -1.05 1.74
CA ILE A 12 -7.87 0.39 1.55
C ILE A 12 -7.35 0.61 0.14
N VAL A 13 -8.11 1.35 -0.67
CA VAL A 13 -7.76 1.67 -2.05
C VAL A 13 -7.92 3.15 -2.29
N GLY A 14 -7.06 3.71 -3.14
CA GLY A 14 -7.22 5.07 -3.62
C GLY A 14 -5.92 5.69 -4.11
N ASP A 15 -6.03 6.96 -4.50
CA ASP A 15 -4.90 7.80 -4.88
C ASP A 15 -4.25 8.39 -3.63
N PHE A 16 -3.04 7.94 -3.32
CA PHE A 16 -2.25 8.45 -2.19
C PHE A 16 -1.33 9.60 -2.59
N ASN A 17 -1.10 9.78 -3.90
CA ASN A 17 -0.08 10.63 -4.49
C ASN A 17 1.32 10.46 -3.85
N ALA A 18 1.62 9.30 -3.26
CA ALA A 18 2.84 9.08 -2.49
C ALA A 18 3.85 8.24 -3.27
N HIS A 19 5.12 8.65 -3.27
CA HIS A 19 6.18 7.87 -3.93
C HIS A 19 7.05 7.13 -2.93
N HIS A 20 7.13 5.82 -3.07
CA HIS A 20 8.08 4.96 -2.36
C HIS A 20 8.43 3.71 -3.17
N GLU A 21 9.66 3.22 -3.03
CA GLU A 21 10.20 2.06 -3.76
C GLU A 21 9.45 0.76 -3.48
N ILE A 22 8.88 0.61 -2.28
CA ILE A 22 8.15 -0.60 -1.86
C ILE A 22 6.86 -0.86 -2.65
N TRP A 23 6.36 0.13 -3.38
CA TRP A 23 5.25 -0.02 -4.33
C TRP A 23 5.63 0.41 -5.75
N GLY A 24 6.93 0.39 -6.08
CA GLY A 24 7.42 0.55 -7.46
C GLY A 24 7.76 1.97 -7.89
N SER A 25 7.79 2.97 -6.99
CA SER A 25 8.30 4.29 -7.35
C SER A 25 9.83 4.35 -7.38
N ILE A 26 10.40 5.14 -8.28
CA ILE A 26 11.86 5.36 -8.39
C ILE A 26 12.45 6.26 -7.29
N VAL A 27 11.60 6.96 -6.52
CA VAL A 27 12.02 7.90 -5.47
C VAL A 27 11.19 7.73 -4.20
N ASN A 28 11.81 8.00 -3.05
CA ASN A 28 11.15 8.00 -1.75
C ASN A 28 10.88 9.44 -1.30
N THR A 29 9.61 9.84 -1.34
CA THR A 29 9.16 11.16 -0.85
C THR A 29 8.90 11.14 0.66
N THR A 30 8.85 12.31 1.31
CA THR A 30 8.45 12.40 2.72
C THR A 30 7.05 11.84 2.95
N ARG A 31 6.11 12.07 2.02
CA ARG A 31 4.77 11.46 2.07
C ARG A 31 4.84 9.94 1.93
N GLY A 32 5.64 9.44 0.99
CA GLY A 32 5.90 8.01 0.83
C GLY A 32 6.46 7.35 2.09
N ARG A 33 7.48 7.94 2.73
CA ARG A 33 8.06 7.40 3.97
C ARG A 33 7.04 7.35 5.12
N ARG A 34 6.17 8.37 5.24
CA ARG A 34 5.09 8.37 6.24
C ARG A 34 4.06 7.29 5.95
N LEU A 35 3.68 7.10 4.69
CA LEU A 35 2.74 6.05 4.30
C LEU A 35 3.34 4.65 4.46
N ALA A 36 4.62 4.46 4.16
CA ALA A 36 5.33 3.21 4.40
C ALA A 36 5.36 2.85 5.90
N ASN A 37 5.65 3.83 6.77
CA ASN A 37 5.55 3.64 8.21
C ASN A 37 4.11 3.31 8.64
N PHE A 38 3.11 4.01 8.09
CA PHE A 38 1.70 3.72 8.37
C PHE A 38 1.30 2.28 7.99
N ILE A 39 1.71 1.82 6.81
CA ILE A 39 1.48 0.44 6.33
C ILE A 39 2.10 -0.56 7.31
N GLN A 40 3.35 -0.32 7.73
CA GLN A 40 4.05 -1.17 8.68
C GLN A 40 3.38 -1.20 10.07
N THR A 41 2.98 -0.04 10.59
CA THR A 41 2.41 0.05 11.96
C THR A 41 1.00 -0.51 12.07
N HIS A 42 0.26 -0.62 10.97
CA HIS A 42 -1.11 -1.15 10.95
C HIS A 42 -1.19 -2.54 10.31
N ASP A 43 -0.07 -3.24 10.18
CA ASP A 43 0.03 -4.58 9.60
C ASP A 43 -0.71 -4.70 8.26
N LEU A 44 -0.44 -3.76 7.34
CA LEU A 44 -1.00 -3.78 6.00
C LEU A 44 -0.02 -4.39 5.00
N ASP A 45 -0.56 -5.13 4.03
CA ASP A 45 0.16 -5.58 2.85
C ASP A 45 -0.19 -4.72 1.64
N ILE A 46 0.80 -4.49 0.79
CA ILE A 46 0.63 -3.83 -0.51
C ILE A 46 0.27 -4.89 -1.54
N LEU A 47 -0.83 -4.68 -2.25
CA LEU A 47 -1.29 -5.58 -3.32
C LEU A 47 -0.77 -5.18 -4.71
N ASN A 48 -0.20 -3.98 -4.85
CA ASN A 48 0.42 -3.54 -6.09
C ASN A 48 1.66 -4.37 -6.42
N ASP A 49 1.83 -4.71 -7.70
CA ASP A 49 3.00 -5.43 -8.24
C ASP A 49 4.15 -4.50 -8.65
N GLY A 50 4.00 -3.19 -8.40
CA GLY A 50 4.95 -2.16 -8.80
C GLY A 50 4.77 -1.63 -10.21
N SER A 51 3.77 -2.10 -10.97
CA SER A 51 3.41 -1.49 -12.25
C SER A 51 2.91 -0.04 -12.06
N PRO A 52 3.22 0.88 -12.99
CA PRO A 52 2.77 2.27 -12.87
C PRO A 52 1.25 2.38 -13.00
N THR A 53 0.66 3.23 -12.16
CA THR A 53 -0.79 3.51 -12.15
C THR A 53 -1.13 4.88 -12.73
N PHE A 54 -0.14 5.77 -12.79
CA PHE A 54 -0.24 7.09 -13.40
C PHE A 54 0.76 7.25 -14.55
N PHE A 55 0.30 7.84 -15.67
CA PHE A 55 1.10 8.09 -16.86
C PHE A 55 0.92 9.55 -17.30
N GLN A 56 2.04 10.26 -17.48
CA GLN A 56 2.07 11.61 -18.02
C GLN A 56 2.89 11.63 -19.31
N GLY A 57 2.19 11.58 -20.45
CA GLY A 57 2.82 11.46 -21.75
C GLY A 57 3.54 10.11 -21.93
N ALA A 58 4.56 10.09 -22.79
CA ALA A 58 5.28 8.86 -23.14
C ALA A 58 6.45 8.51 -22.20
N THR A 59 6.88 9.45 -21.35
CA THR A 59 8.17 9.36 -20.67
C THR A 59 8.08 9.32 -19.16
N TYR A 60 6.97 9.79 -18.57
CA TYR A 60 6.80 9.83 -17.13
C TYR A 60 5.68 8.91 -16.69
N SER A 61 5.99 8.05 -15.71
CA SER A 61 5.02 7.18 -15.07
C SER A 61 5.34 7.04 -13.58
N SER A 62 4.32 6.82 -12.76
CA SER A 62 4.46 6.66 -11.31
C SER A 62 3.40 5.71 -10.73
N CYS A 63 3.67 5.24 -9.51
CA CYS A 63 2.76 4.36 -8.75
C CYS A 63 2.12 5.18 -7.62
N LEU A 64 0.97 5.80 -7.90
CA LEU A 64 0.29 6.73 -6.98
C LEU A 64 -0.96 6.13 -6.35
N ASP A 65 -1.70 5.34 -7.14
CA ASP A 65 -2.82 4.54 -6.67
C ASP A 65 -2.34 3.26 -6.01
N LEU A 66 -2.76 3.02 -4.77
CA LEU A 66 -2.39 1.82 -4.02
C LEU A 66 -3.62 1.03 -3.59
N ALA A 67 -3.45 -0.29 -3.51
CA ALA A 67 -4.36 -1.22 -2.88
C ALA A 67 -3.64 -1.87 -1.70
N LEU A 68 -4.19 -1.70 -0.50
CA LEU A 68 -3.64 -2.21 0.75
C LEU A 68 -4.65 -3.16 1.40
N ILE A 69 -4.18 -4.21 2.07
CA ILE A 69 -5.03 -5.17 2.79
C ILE A 69 -4.54 -5.37 4.21
N SER A 70 -5.44 -5.45 5.19
CA SER A 70 -5.05 -5.82 6.55
C SER A 70 -4.63 -7.27 6.67
N ARG A 71 -3.48 -7.51 7.31
CA ARG A 71 -2.94 -8.85 7.57
C ARG A 71 -3.75 -9.56 8.64
N ARG A 72 -4.86 -10.17 8.24
CA ARG A 72 -5.58 -11.21 9.03
C ARG A 72 -6.02 -12.41 8.19
N LEU A 73 -5.38 -12.67 7.06
CA LEU A 73 -5.69 -13.82 6.20
C LEU A 73 -4.92 -15.12 6.54
N VAL A 74 -4.09 -15.15 7.60
CA VAL A 74 -3.48 -16.41 8.08
C VAL A 74 -3.62 -16.56 9.60
N GLN A 75 -4.81 -16.97 10.03
CA GLN A 75 -5.01 -17.73 11.27
C GLN A 75 -5.87 -18.97 11.01
N SER A 76 -5.52 -19.75 9.98
CA SER A 76 -5.79 -21.19 10.05
C SER A 76 -4.53 -21.85 10.61
N ARG A 77 -4.56 -22.10 11.91
CA ARG A 77 -3.71 -23.11 12.55
C ARG A 77 -3.85 -24.39 11.71
N VAL A 78 -2.88 -24.68 10.85
CA VAL A 78 -2.67 -26.08 10.46
C VAL A 78 -2.00 -26.70 11.67
N VAL A 79 -2.83 -27.24 12.57
CA VAL A 79 -2.38 -28.24 13.52
C VAL A 79 -1.87 -29.41 12.66
N ARG A 80 -0.56 -29.61 12.64
CA ARG A 80 0.04 -30.91 12.40
C ARG A 80 0.58 -31.40 13.73
#